data_AF-A0A2D3WLW5-F1
#
_entry.id   AF-A0A2D3WLW5-F1
#
_cell.length_a   1.000
_cell.length_b   1.000
_cell.length_c   1.000
_cell.angle_alpha   90.00
_cell.angle_beta   90.00
_cell.angle_gamma   90.00
#
_symmetry.space_group_name_H-M   'P 1'
#
loop_
_entity.id
_entity.type
_entity.pdbx_description
1 polymer ?
#
loop_
_entity_poly.entity_id
_entity_poly.type
_entity_poly.pdbx_seq_one_letter_code
_entity_poly.pdbx_strand_id
1 'polypeptide(L)'
;QEKIEAIVHMYFRIAKDRPETIEYFLRVYLSNREVFQNCCEGMICVSAFVTEMMIFFEEGVRCGELRDQDFFSAFGLFMGYLGGMVFIHGENILPKPLESYEHTIAENIYYALKSR
;
A
#
# COMPACT_ATOMS: atom_id res chain seq x y z
N GLN A 1 -14.75 -1.68 0.43
CA GLN A 1 -14.24 -0.46 1.09
C GLN A 1 -13.58 -0.75 2.45
N GLU A 2 -14.25 -1.46 3.37
CA GLU A 2 -13.73 -1.77 4.72
C GLU A 2 -12.33 -2.43 4.73
N LYS A 3 -12.08 -3.39 3.81
CA LYS A 3 -10.74 -3.99 3.66
C LYS A 3 -9.66 -2.95 3.33
N ILE A 4 -9.98 -1.94 2.52
CA ILE A 4 -9.04 -0.86 2.17
C ILE A 4 -8.76 -0.02 3.41
N GLU A 5 -9.78 0.38 4.15
CA GLU A 5 -9.62 1.12 5.42
C GLU A 5 -8.72 0.37 6.41
N ALA A 6 -8.91 -0.94 6.56
CA ALA A 6 -8.08 -1.78 7.42
C ALA A 6 -6.60 -1.81 6.96
N ILE A 7 -6.36 -1.88 5.65
CA ILE A 7 -4.99 -1.85 5.08
C ILE A 7 -4.36 -0.47 5.30
N VAL A 8 -5.10 0.63 5.07
CA VAL A 8 -4.61 2.00 5.31
C VAL A 8 -4.21 2.18 6.78
N HIS A 9 -5.10 1.78 7.69
CA HIS A 9 -4.85 1.85 9.13
C HIS A 9 -3.61 1.02 9.54
N MET A 10 -3.51 -0.22 9.04
CA MET A 10 -2.35 -1.06 9.30
C MET A 10 -1.05 -0.40 8.83
N TYR A 11 -1.06 0.15 7.61
CA TYR A 11 0.10 0.78 7.01
C TYR A 11 0.57 2.01 7.78
N PHE A 12 -0.35 2.90 8.18
CA PHE A 12 0.00 4.10 8.96
C PHE A 12 0.47 3.80 10.37
N ARG A 13 -0.10 2.78 11.03
CA ARG A 13 0.42 2.29 12.29
C ARG A 13 1.86 1.78 12.16
N ILE A 14 2.17 1.01 11.12
CA ILE A 14 3.55 0.55 10.86
C ILE A 14 4.47 1.73 10.55
N ALA A 15 4.03 2.70 9.76
CA ALA A 15 4.81 3.89 9.46
C ALA A 15 5.16 4.72 10.71
N LYS A 16 4.24 4.76 11.68
CA LYS A 16 4.43 5.45 12.96
C LYS A 16 5.33 4.67 13.92
N ASP A 17 5.07 3.37 14.07
CA ASP A 17 5.76 2.54 15.07
C ASP A 17 7.15 2.08 14.58
N ARG A 18 7.33 1.97 13.26
CA ARG A 18 8.53 1.41 12.59
C ARG A 18 8.80 2.12 11.24
N PRO A 19 9.08 3.44 11.24
CA PRO A 19 9.30 4.21 10.01
C PRO A 19 10.40 3.64 9.11
N GLU A 20 11.44 3.02 9.69
CA GLU A 20 12.53 2.35 8.99
C GLU A 20 12.05 1.19 8.09
N THR A 21 10.95 0.54 8.47
CA THR A 21 10.36 -0.56 7.69
C THR A 21 9.72 -0.05 6.40
N ILE A 22 9.08 1.12 6.45
CA ILE A 22 8.45 1.75 5.28
C ILE A 22 9.50 2.31 4.32
N GLU A 23 10.52 2.97 4.84
CA GLU A 23 11.62 3.49 4.03
C GLU A 23 12.35 2.34 3.30
N TYR A 24 12.62 1.24 4.00
CA TYR A 24 13.21 0.05 3.41
C TYR A 24 12.31 -0.57 2.32
N PHE A 25 11.01 -0.71 2.59
CA PHE A 25 10.04 -1.26 1.63
C PHE A 25 9.99 -0.42 0.33
N LEU A 26 9.83 0.90 0.44
CA LEU A 26 9.70 1.76 -0.73
C LEU A 26 11.03 1.88 -1.51
N ARG A 27 12.16 1.98 -0.82
CA ARG A 27 13.45 2.29 -1.44
C ARG A 27 14.22 1.05 -1.91
N VAL A 28 14.23 -0.02 -1.11
CA VAL A 28 15.09 -1.20 -1.37
C VAL A 28 14.40 -2.23 -2.26
N TYR A 29 13.12 -2.54 -1.98
CA TYR A 29 12.39 -3.56 -2.75
C TYR A 29 12.14 -3.12 -4.20
N LEU A 30 11.65 -1.89 -4.41
CA LEU A 30 11.33 -1.39 -5.75
C LEU A 30 12.58 -1.20 -6.63
N SER A 31 13.72 -0.83 -6.03
CA SER A 31 14.95 -0.51 -6.78
C SER A 31 15.81 -1.73 -7.13
N ASN A 32 15.57 -2.90 -6.53
CA ASN A 32 16.45 -4.06 -6.67
C ASN A 32 15.71 -5.36 -7.04
N ARG A 33 14.52 -5.22 -7.65
CA ARG A 33 13.62 -6.33 -7.96
C ARG A 33 14.27 -7.50 -8.73
N GLU A 34 15.28 -7.21 -9.55
CA GLU A 34 16.03 -8.20 -10.36
C GLU A 34 17.07 -9.00 -9.56
N VAL A 35 17.67 -8.40 -8.53
CA VAL A 35 18.68 -9.05 -7.66
C VAL A 35 18.04 -10.09 -6.74
N PHE A 36 16.74 -9.91 -6.46
CA PHE A 36 16.02 -10.67 -5.44
C PHE A 36 15.27 -11.90 -5.96
N GLN A 37 15.52 -12.33 -7.20
CA GLN A 37 15.00 -13.63 -7.66
C GLN A 37 15.59 -14.82 -6.90
N ASN A 38 16.73 -14.68 -6.20
CA ASN A 38 17.52 -15.82 -5.72
C ASN A 38 17.91 -15.85 -4.22
N CYS A 39 17.62 -14.86 -3.38
CA CYS A 39 17.98 -14.90 -1.94
C CYS A 39 16.89 -14.30 -1.02
N CYS A 40 16.40 -15.10 -0.06
CA CYS A 40 15.21 -14.85 0.75
C CYS A 40 15.45 -14.66 2.27
N GLU A 41 16.62 -14.22 2.73
CA GLU A 41 16.91 -14.23 4.18
C GLU A 41 16.43 -12.97 4.95
N GLY A 42 16.03 -11.89 4.27
CA GLY A 42 15.47 -10.66 4.90
C GLY A 42 14.10 -10.21 4.38
N MET A 43 13.49 -10.99 3.47
CA MET A 43 12.39 -10.56 2.59
C MET A 43 11.02 -11.15 2.92
N ILE A 44 10.93 -12.04 3.91
CA ILE A 44 9.75 -12.88 4.19
C ILE A 44 8.48 -12.03 4.41
N CYS A 45 8.60 -10.82 4.97
CA CYS A 45 7.44 -9.95 5.21
C CYS A 45 6.95 -9.20 3.96
N VAL A 46 7.85 -8.87 3.03
CA VAL A 46 7.54 -8.03 1.86
C VAL A 46 6.88 -8.85 0.76
N SER A 47 7.38 -10.05 0.49
CA SER A 47 6.77 -10.97 -0.46
C SER A 47 5.37 -11.39 -0.02
N ALA A 48 5.20 -11.72 1.26
CA ALA A 48 3.89 -12.04 1.84
C ALA A 48 2.90 -10.88 1.66
N PHE A 49 3.30 -9.65 1.97
CA PHE A 49 2.44 -8.48 1.77
C PHE A 49 2.03 -8.29 0.30
N VAL A 50 2.97 -8.43 -0.65
CA VAL A 50 2.65 -8.31 -2.08
C VAL A 50 1.70 -9.41 -2.53
N THR A 51 1.89 -10.66 -2.08
CA THR A 51 0.97 -11.76 -2.37
C THR A 51 -0.44 -11.50 -1.83
N GLU A 52 -0.56 -11.02 -0.59
CA GLU A 52 -1.86 -10.65 -0.02
C GLU A 52 -2.54 -9.53 -0.81
N MET A 53 -1.77 -8.53 -1.27
CA MET A 53 -2.31 -7.47 -2.13
C MET A 53 -2.75 -8.01 -3.50
N MET A 54 -2.02 -8.97 -4.08
CA MET A 54 -2.43 -9.63 -5.33
C MET A 54 -3.77 -10.35 -5.14
N ILE A 55 -3.90 -11.14 -4.08
CA ILE A 55 -5.15 -11.85 -3.73
C ILE A 55 -6.28 -10.85 -3.51
N PHE A 56 -6.03 -9.77 -2.76
CA PHE A 56 -7.02 -8.71 -2.52
C PHE A 56 -7.58 -8.12 -3.82
N PHE A 57 -6.72 -7.77 -4.78
CA PHE A 57 -7.17 -7.22 -6.05
C PHE A 57 -7.90 -8.26 -6.90
N GLU A 58 -7.37 -9.49 -6.98
CA GLU A 58 -7.99 -10.58 -7.76
C GLU A 58 -9.40 -10.92 -7.23
N GLU A 59 -9.57 -11.01 -5.91
CA GLU A 59 -10.88 -11.22 -5.29
C GLU A 59 -11.84 -10.08 -5.61
N GLY A 60 -11.38 -8.83 -5.50
CA GLY A 60 -12.18 -7.65 -5.78
C GLY A 60 -12.65 -7.57 -7.23
N VAL A 61 -11.81 -7.98 -8.18
CA VAL A 61 -12.19 -8.10 -9.60
C VAL A 61 -13.19 -9.24 -9.78
N ARG A 62 -12.93 -10.41 -9.18
CA ARG A 62 -13.78 -11.60 -9.30
C ARG A 62 -15.21 -11.38 -8.76
N CYS A 63 -15.38 -10.60 -7.69
CA CYS A 63 -16.71 -10.26 -7.17
C CYS A 63 -17.34 -9.03 -7.83
N GLY A 64 -16.65 -8.38 -8.78
CA GLY A 64 -17.14 -7.20 -9.47
C GLY A 64 -17.13 -5.92 -8.63
N GLU A 65 -16.45 -5.89 -7.48
CA GLU A 65 -16.29 -4.68 -6.66
C GLU A 65 -15.20 -3.76 -7.21
N LEU A 66 -14.11 -4.32 -7.75
CA LEU A 66 -12.99 -3.60 -8.33
C LEU A 66 -12.97 -3.80 -9.85
N ARG A 67 -12.47 -2.79 -10.57
CA ARG A 67 -12.30 -2.88 -12.03
C ARG A 67 -11.14 -3.81 -12.36
N ASP A 68 -11.32 -4.62 -13.40
CA ASP A 68 -10.25 -5.41 -13.99
C ASP A 68 -9.18 -4.49 -14.61
N GLN A 69 -7.95 -4.60 -14.11
CA GLN A 69 -6.83 -3.74 -14.48
C GLN A 69 -5.50 -4.41 -14.14
N ASP A 70 -4.42 -3.92 -14.74
CA ASP A 70 -3.06 -4.36 -14.44
C ASP A 70 -2.74 -4.25 -12.93
N PHE A 71 -2.21 -5.33 -12.35
CA PHE A 71 -1.88 -5.39 -10.93
C PHE A 71 -0.90 -4.29 -10.52
N PHE A 72 0.15 -4.03 -11.31
CA PHE A 72 1.14 -3.00 -10.94
C PHE A 72 0.56 -1.59 -11.01
N SER A 73 -0.37 -1.34 -11.91
CA SER A 73 -1.14 -0.10 -11.96
C SER A 73 -1.99 0.09 -10.70
N ALA A 74 -2.77 -0.93 -10.31
CA ALA A 74 -3.60 -0.89 -9.09
C ALA A 74 -2.75 -0.78 -7.81
N PHE A 75 -1.72 -1.60 -7.71
CA PHE A 75 -0.77 -1.63 -6.59
C PHE A 75 0.01 -0.31 -6.50
N GLY A 76 0.47 0.23 -7.63
CA GLY A 76 1.16 1.52 -7.69
C GLY A 76 0.29 2.69 -7.25
N LEU A 77 -0.99 2.70 -7.64
CA LEU A 77 -1.95 3.69 -7.14
C LEU A 77 -2.11 3.59 -5.61
N PHE A 78 -2.32 2.37 -5.13
CA PHE A 78 -2.55 2.09 -3.72
C PHE A 78 -1.34 2.50 -2.87
N MET A 79 -0.16 1.96 -3.20
CA MET A 79 1.08 2.20 -2.47
C MET A 79 1.63 3.61 -2.68
N GLY A 80 1.44 4.19 -3.86
CA GLY A 80 1.87 5.55 -4.17
C GLY A 80 1.16 6.58 -3.30
N TYR A 81 -0.16 6.41 -3.10
CA TYR A 81 -0.90 7.29 -2.21
C TYR A 81 -0.46 7.13 -0.75
N LEU A 82 -0.38 5.90 -0.25
CA LEU A 82 0.06 5.64 1.12
C LEU A 82 1.48 6.15 1.40
N GLY A 83 2.42 5.85 0.51
CA GLY A 83 3.81 6.30 0.61
C GLY A 83 3.92 7.82 0.54
N GLY A 84 3.16 8.47 -0.35
CA GLY A 84 3.12 9.93 -0.43
C GLY A 84 2.61 10.59 0.85
N MET A 85 1.58 10.02 1.48
CA MET A 85 1.04 10.54 2.75
C MET A 85 2.02 10.37 3.91
N VAL A 86 2.68 9.22 4.01
CA VAL A 86 3.73 8.99 5.02
C VAL A 86 4.93 9.92 4.78
N PHE A 87 5.33 10.13 3.53
CA PHE A 87 6.42 11.05 3.19
C PHE A 87 6.10 12.48 3.62
N ILE A 88 4.94 13.02 3.23
CA ILE A 88 4.52 14.38 3.60
C ILE A 88 4.33 14.52 5.12
N HIS A 89 3.91 13.45 5.80
CA HIS A 89 3.86 13.40 7.26
C HIS A 89 5.26 13.50 7.89
N GLY A 90 6.23 12.73 7.40
CA GLY A 90 7.63 12.74 7.89
C GLY A 90 8.30 14.10 7.71
N GLU A 91 7.96 14.83 6.64
CA GLU A 91 8.41 16.20 6.39
C GLU A 91 7.68 17.25 7.27
N ASN A 92 6.78 16.85 8.17
CA ASN A 92 5.97 17.72 9.02
C ASN A 92 5.13 18.76 8.24
N ILE A 93 4.71 18.41 7.02
CA ILE A 93 3.92 19.30 6.15
C ILE A 93 2.41 19.17 6.41
N LEU A 94 1.95 18.00 6.91
CA LEU A 94 0.52 17.78 7.13
C LEU A 94 -0.04 18.69 8.24
N PRO A 95 -1.18 19.38 8.00
CA PRO A 95 -1.80 20.25 9.01
C PRO A 95 -2.54 19.48 10.11
N LYS A 96 -2.74 18.16 9.93
CA LYS A 96 -3.40 17.28 10.91
C LYS A 96 -2.58 15.99 11.07
N PRO A 97 -2.80 15.20 12.14
CA PRO A 97 -2.19 13.89 12.28
C PRO A 97 -2.53 12.96 11.12
N LEU A 98 -1.61 12.06 10.76
CA LEU A 98 -1.75 11.12 9.64
C LEU A 98 -3.03 10.28 9.75
N GLU A 99 -3.39 9.87 10.97
CA GLU A 99 -4.56 9.07 11.29
C GLU A 99 -5.87 9.78 10.91
N SER A 100 -5.90 11.12 10.93
CA SER A 100 -7.09 11.88 10.57
C SER A 100 -7.45 11.81 9.09
N TYR A 101 -6.55 11.29 8.25
CA TYR A 101 -6.75 11.13 6.82
C TYR A 101 -7.14 9.71 6.40
N GLU A 102 -7.11 8.73 7.32
CA GLU A 102 -7.31 7.30 6.99
C GLU A 102 -8.57 7.05 6.16
N HIS A 103 -9.71 7.57 6.64
CA HIS A 103 -11.00 7.38 5.98
C HIS A 103 -11.03 8.01 4.58
N THR A 104 -10.61 9.26 4.44
CA THR A 104 -10.59 9.96 3.14
C THR A 104 -9.64 9.29 2.15
N ILE A 105 -8.50 8.79 2.61
CA ILE A 105 -7.54 8.08 1.77
C ILE A 105 -8.12 6.75 1.29
N ALA A 106 -8.70 5.98 2.21
CA ALA A 106 -9.33 4.71 1.86
C ALA A 106 -10.50 4.89 0.88
N GLU A 107 -11.31 5.93 1.08
CA GLU A 107 -12.39 6.31 0.18
C GLU A 107 -11.86 6.66 -1.22
N ASN A 108 -10.84 7.51 -1.30
CA ASN A 108 -10.22 7.89 -2.59
C ASN A 108 -9.61 6.67 -3.31
N ILE A 109 -8.91 5.81 -2.59
CA ILE A 109 -8.35 4.56 -3.14
C ILE A 109 -9.49 3.68 -3.65
N TYR A 110 -10.55 3.49 -2.87
CA TYR A 110 -11.71 2.69 -3.27
C TYR A 110 -12.35 3.23 -4.55
N TYR A 111 -12.64 4.53 -4.62
CA TYR A 111 -13.26 5.13 -5.81
C TYR A 111 -12.37 5.10 -7.05
N ALA A 112 -11.04 5.10 -6.90
CA ALA A 112 -10.12 4.97 -8.02
C ALA A 112 -10.05 3.53 -8.57
N LEU A 113 -10.34 2.54 -7.73
CA LEU A 113 -10.24 1.11 -8.04
C LEU A 113 -11.59 0.45 -8.31
N LYS A 114 -12.70 1.03 -7.86
CA LYS A 114 -14.03 0.41 -7.98
C LYS A 114 -14.39 0.13 -9.44
N SER A 115 -15.20 -0.90 -9.64
CA SER A 115 -15.88 -1.14 -10.90
C SER A 115 -16.81 0.04 -11.25
N ARG A 116 -17.04 0.25 -12.55
CA ARG A 116 -17.94 1.31 -13.04
C ARG A 116 -19.40 0.92 -12.90
#